data_AF-A0A9E4QY07-F1
#
_entry.id   AF-A0A9E4QY07-F1
#
_cell.length_a   1.000
_cell.length_b   1.000
_cell.length_c   1.000
_cell.angle_alpha   90.00
_cell.angle_beta   90.00
_cell.angle_gamma   90.00
#
_symmetry.space_group_name_H-M   'P 1'
#
loop_
_entity.id
_entity.type
_entity.pdbx_description
1 polymer ?
#
loop_
_entity_poly.entity_id
_entity_poly.type
_entity_poly.pdbx_seq_one_letter_code
_entity_poly.pdbx_strand_id
1 'polypeptide(L)'
;MKIEDLYIDGFGPFASKQVGPLTGSISVIHGVNEAGKSTLLAFIRMVLFGFPRQNSSTHYPPLAGGRHGGRLSLVDDAGHRYIVERFRGVRGGPVSIMTGDGAPVDQGNLSRLLGGASWDVFKNVFAFSLDELQA
;
A
#
# COMPACT_ATOMS: atom_id res chain seq x y z
N MET A 1 14.07 1.12 -2.06
CA MET A 1 12.86 1.10 -1.18
C MET A 1 12.46 -0.33 -0.85
N LYS A 2 12.21 -0.65 0.41
CA LYS A 2 11.67 -1.93 0.89
C LYS A 2 10.48 -1.69 1.84
N ILE A 3 9.45 -2.55 1.77
CA ILE A 3 8.33 -2.57 2.74
C ILE A 3 8.74 -3.49 3.91
N GLU A 4 8.72 -2.97 5.13
CA GLU A 4 9.00 -3.75 6.36
C GLU A 4 7.71 -4.35 6.94
N ASP A 5 6.60 -3.62 6.93
CA ASP A 5 5.30 -4.11 7.41
C ASP A 5 4.14 -3.26 6.88
N LEU A 6 2.92 -3.77 7.12
CA LEU A 6 1.67 -3.13 6.77
C LEU A 6 0.71 -3.19 7.96
N TYR A 7 -0.01 -2.09 8.17
CA TYR A 7 -1.17 -2.06 9.06
C TYR A 7 -2.40 -1.62 8.29
N ILE A 8 -3.43 -2.47 8.28
CA ILE A 8 -4.71 -2.23 7.62
C ILE A 8 -5.74 -1.89 8.71
N ASP A 9 -6.25 -0.67 8.72
CA ASP A 9 -7.32 -0.24 9.63
C ASP A 9 -8.64 -0.88 9.15
N GLY A 10 -8.97 -0.71 7.86
CA GLY A 10 -10.07 -1.39 7.17
C GLY A 10 -9.90 -1.41 5.65
N PHE A 11 -9.94 -2.59 5.02
CA PHE A 11 -9.84 -2.75 3.57
C PHE A 11 -10.28 -4.15 3.12
N GLY A 12 -11.37 -4.23 2.34
CA GLY A 12 -11.97 -5.52 1.96
C GLY A 12 -12.36 -6.33 3.21
N PRO A 13 -11.95 -7.60 3.33
CA PRO A 13 -12.24 -8.43 4.51
C PRO A 13 -11.32 -8.13 5.71
N PHE A 14 -10.30 -7.28 5.55
CA PHE A 14 -9.35 -6.97 6.61
C PHE A 14 -9.82 -5.81 7.48
N ALA A 15 -9.70 -5.95 8.80
CA ALA A 15 -9.85 -4.89 9.78
C ALA A 15 -8.80 -5.06 10.89
N SER A 16 -8.19 -3.95 11.33
CA SER A 16 -7.12 -3.92 12.35
C SER A 16 -6.05 -5.00 12.15
N LYS A 17 -5.61 -5.21 10.90
CA LYS A 17 -4.71 -6.31 10.52
C LYS A 17 -3.28 -5.83 10.36
N GLN A 18 -2.36 -6.42 11.12
CA GLN A 18 -0.92 -6.30 10.89
C GLN A 18 -0.44 -7.41 9.94
N VAL A 19 0.42 -7.07 8.99
CA VAL A 19 1.13 -8.01 8.11
C VAL A 19 2.62 -7.71 8.14
N GLY A 20 3.43 -8.74 8.37
CA GLY A 20 4.87 -8.63 8.56
C GLY A 20 5.31 -9.08 9.96
N PRO A 21 6.58 -8.84 10.34
CA PRO A 21 7.58 -8.13 9.56
C PRO A 21 8.04 -8.90 8.31
N LEU A 22 8.33 -8.17 7.24
CA LEU A 22 8.85 -8.65 5.96
C LEU A 22 10.38 -8.53 5.98
N THR A 23 11.04 -9.46 6.66
CA THR A 23 12.46 -9.34 7.01
C THR A 23 13.42 -9.81 5.92
N GLY A 24 13.01 -10.71 5.02
CA GLY A 24 13.85 -11.30 3.97
C GLY A 24 14.13 -10.39 2.77
N SER A 25 15.05 -10.83 1.90
CA SER A 25 15.25 -10.28 0.55
C SER A 25 14.08 -10.60 -0.38
N ILE A 26 13.37 -11.71 -0.11
CA ILE A 26 12.13 -12.13 -0.76
C ILE A 26 11.11 -12.42 0.33
N SER A 27 9.89 -11.91 0.16
CA SER A 27 8.76 -12.20 1.05
C SER A 27 7.68 -12.93 0.25
N VAL A 28 7.28 -14.12 0.72
CA VAL A 28 6.25 -14.94 0.07
C VAL A 28 4.97 -14.90 0.88
N ILE A 29 3.89 -14.41 0.28
CA ILE A 29 2.55 -14.39 0.87
C ILE A 29 1.75 -15.52 0.22
N HIS A 30 1.50 -16.58 0.97
CA HIS A 30 0.78 -17.76 0.48
C HIS A 30 -0.54 -17.95 1.23
N GLY A 31 -1.47 -18.67 0.60
CA GLY A 31 -2.76 -19.02 1.18
C GLY A 31 -3.71 -19.52 0.11
N VAL A 32 -4.86 -20.06 0.52
CA VAL A 32 -5.92 -20.53 -0.39
C VAL A 32 -6.44 -19.41 -1.30
N ASN A 33 -7.16 -19.79 -2.35
CA ASN A 33 -7.93 -18.81 -3.13
C ASN A 33 -8.86 -18.03 -2.19
N GLU A 34 -9.08 -16.75 -2.50
CA GLU A 34 -9.90 -15.84 -1.69
C GLU A 34 -9.34 -15.51 -0.29
N ALA A 35 -8.15 -15.99 0.09
CA ALA A 35 -7.48 -15.61 1.35
C ALA A 35 -7.09 -14.12 1.44
N GLY A 36 -7.41 -13.30 0.44
CA GLY A 36 -7.15 -11.86 0.42
C GLY A 36 -5.76 -11.46 -0.09
N LYS A 37 -5.03 -12.34 -0.78
CA LYS A 37 -3.71 -12.04 -1.37
C LYS A 37 -3.77 -10.88 -2.37
N SER A 38 -4.69 -10.94 -3.34
CA SER A 38 -4.91 -9.85 -4.31
C SER A 38 -5.43 -8.59 -3.62
N THR A 39 -6.23 -8.73 -2.56
CA THR A 39 -6.70 -7.62 -1.73
C THR A 39 -5.56 -6.90 -1.03
N LEU A 40 -4.57 -7.64 -0.52
CA LEU A 40 -3.38 -7.07 0.11
C LEU A 40 -2.53 -6.29 -0.91
N LEU A 41 -2.37 -6.83 -2.13
CA LEU A 41 -1.69 -6.10 -3.20
C LEU A 41 -2.44 -4.80 -3.57
N ALA A 42 -3.77 -4.86 -3.68
CA ALA A 42 -4.58 -3.69 -3.92
C ALA A 42 -4.46 -2.65 -2.80
N PHE A 43 -4.39 -3.09 -1.53
CA PHE A 43 -4.16 -2.19 -0.39
C PHE A 43 -2.83 -1.44 -0.51
N ILE A 44 -1.72 -2.14 -0.80
CA ILE A 44 -0.39 -1.52 -0.99
C ILE A 44 -0.46 -0.43 -2.06
N ARG A 45 -1.05 -0.77 -3.22
CA ARG A 45 -1.24 0.16 -4.32
C ARG A 45 -2.03 1.40 -3.89
N MET A 46 -3.16 1.23 -3.18
CA MET A 46 -4.00 2.34 -2.73
C MET A 46 -3.30 3.26 -1.72
N VAL A 47 -2.48 2.71 -0.81
CA VAL A 47 -1.73 3.55 0.14
C VAL A 47 -0.66 4.38 -0.59
N LEU A 48 0.07 3.76 -1.52
CA LEU A 48 1.14 4.44 -2.25
C LEU A 48 0.62 5.51 -3.21
N PHE A 49 -0.46 5.24 -3.94
CA PHE A 49 -0.84 6.09 -5.08
C PHE A 49 -2.21 6.76 -4.94
N GLY A 50 -3.01 6.35 -3.96
CA GLY A 50 -4.32 6.91 -3.70
C GLY A 50 -5.48 6.10 -4.27
N PHE A 51 -6.65 6.45 -3.75
CA PHE A 51 -7.93 5.84 -4.11
C PHE A 51 -8.47 6.45 -5.41
N PRO A 52 -9.03 5.66 -6.34
CA PRO A 52 -9.60 6.18 -7.58
C PRO A 52 -10.82 7.07 -7.32
N ARG A 53 -11.03 8.05 -8.22
CA ARG A 53 -12.03 9.12 -8.09
C ARG A 53 -13.45 8.71 -8.47
N GLN A 54 -13.63 7.71 -9.34
CA GLN A 54 -14.95 7.29 -9.82
C GLN A 54 -15.45 6.06 -9.08
N ASN A 55 -16.77 5.81 -9.18
CA ASN A 55 -17.45 4.55 -8.82
C ASN A 55 -16.99 3.36 -9.68
N SER A 56 -15.79 3.41 -10.26
CA SER A 56 -15.12 2.22 -10.78
C SER A 56 -14.89 1.31 -9.59
N SER A 57 -15.58 0.19 -9.58
CA SER A 57 -15.50 -0.89 -8.62
C SER A 57 -14.09 -1.49 -8.53
N THR A 58 -13.16 -0.78 -7.89
CA THR A 58 -11.94 -1.30 -7.24
C THR A 58 -12.16 -1.09 -5.73
N HIS A 59 -13.21 -1.67 -5.13
CA HIS A 59 -13.55 -3.09 -4.87
C HIS A 59 -13.06 -3.64 -3.53
N TYR A 60 -12.75 -2.80 -2.55
CA TYR A 60 -12.40 -3.28 -1.21
C TYR A 60 -12.93 -2.37 -0.10
N PRO A 61 -14.25 -2.09 -0.03
CA PRO A 61 -14.80 -1.40 1.14
C PRO A 61 -14.41 -2.15 2.42
N PRO A 62 -14.29 -1.47 3.58
CA PRO A 62 -13.95 -2.11 4.85
C PRO A 62 -15.13 -2.97 5.34
N LEU A 63 -15.26 -4.19 4.80
CA LEU A 63 -16.38 -5.11 5.08
C LEU A 63 -16.39 -5.58 6.54
N ALA A 64 -15.21 -5.65 7.16
CA ALA A 64 -15.03 -6.03 8.56
C ALA A 64 -14.93 -4.82 9.52
N GLY A 65 -15.22 -3.61 9.04
CA GLY A 65 -15.10 -2.37 9.81
C GLY A 65 -13.73 -1.70 9.71
N GLY A 66 -13.53 -0.64 10.50
CA GLY A 66 -12.34 0.22 10.44
C GLY A 66 -12.45 1.35 9.41
N ARG A 67 -11.47 2.26 9.44
CA ARG A 67 -11.35 3.34 8.46
C ARG A 67 -10.76 2.79 7.17
N HIS A 68 -11.34 3.19 6.04
CA HIS A 68 -10.93 2.69 4.73
C HIS A 68 -9.50 3.16 4.37
N GLY A 69 -8.50 2.32 4.63
CA GLY A 69 -7.08 2.66 4.49
C GLY A 69 -6.21 2.08 5.59
N GLY A 70 -5.03 2.66 5.76
CA GLY A 70 -4.01 2.20 6.68
C GLY A 70 -2.64 2.74 6.31
N ARG A 71 -1.58 2.03 6.72
CA ARG A 71 -0.19 2.48 6.58
C ARG A 71 0.78 1.38 6.17
N LEU A 72 1.88 1.81 5.56
CA LEU A 72 3.04 1.00 5.21
C LEU A 72 4.26 1.53 5.96
N SER A 73 5.06 0.62 6.51
CA SER A 73 6.39 0.93 7.02
C SER A 73 7.40 0.64 5.93
N LEU A 74 8.17 1.65 5.53
CA LEU A 74 9.12 1.61 4.41
C LEU A 74 10.52 1.93 4.91
N VAL A 75 11.52 1.36 4.24
CA VAL A 75 12.94 1.72 4.40
C VAL A 75 13.55 2.06 3.05
N ASP A 76 14.30 3.14 2.96
CA ASP A 76 15.06 3.51 1.77
C ASP A 76 16.42 2.76 1.70
N ASP A 77 17.17 2.98 0.63
CA ASP A 77 18.44 2.27 0.42
C ASP A 77 19.56 2.79 1.34
N ALA A 78 19.36 3.96 1.97
CA ALA A 78 20.24 4.54 2.98
C ALA A 78 19.88 4.09 4.41
N GLY A 79 18.81 3.30 4.59
CA GLY A 79 18.35 2.80 5.89
C GLY A 79 17.40 3.73 6.63
N HIS A 80 16.96 4.84 6.02
CA HIS A 80 15.97 5.72 6.65
C HIS A 80 14.59 5.08 6.61
N ARG A 81 13.90 5.14 7.75
CA ARG A 81 12.56 4.58 7.92
C ARG A 81 11.49 5.65 7.74
N TYR A 82 10.41 5.24 7.10
CA TYR A 82 9.24 6.06 6.83
C TYR A 82 7.96 5.30 7.12
N ILE A 83 6.95 6.01 7.60
CA ILE A 83 5.57 5.54 7.66
C ILE A 83 4.79 6.32 6.61
N VAL A 84 4.21 5.61 5.65
CA VAL A 84 3.31 6.17 4.65
C VAL A 84 1.89 5.75 4.99
N GLU A 85 1.05 6.71 5.36
CA GLU A 85 -0.34 6.48 5.73
C GLU A 85 -1.29 7.15 4.74
N ARG A 86 -2.37 6.44 4.39
CA ARG A 86 -3.42 7.00 3.56
C ARG A 86 -4.77 6.38 3.90
N PHE A 87 -5.77 7.25 3.99
CA PHE A 87 -7.18 6.89 4.08
C PHE A 87 -7.96 7.43 2.90
N ARG A 88 -9.06 6.75 2.54
CA ARG A 88 -9.97 7.23 1.50
C ARG A 88 -10.48 8.62 1.86
N GLY A 89 -10.39 9.54 0.91
CA GLY A 89 -10.81 10.92 1.10
C GLY A 89 -10.80 11.71 -0.21
N VAL A 90 -10.90 13.04 -0.11
CA VAL A 90 -10.88 13.95 -1.27
C VAL A 90 -9.65 13.68 -2.14
N ARG A 91 -9.82 13.78 -3.48
CA ARG A 91 -8.74 13.59 -4.46
C ARG A 91 -7.95 12.27 -4.28
N GLY A 92 -8.62 11.21 -3.82
CA GLY A 92 -8.02 9.89 -3.64
C GLY A 92 -7.32 9.69 -2.29
N GLY A 93 -7.62 10.53 -1.30
CA GLY A 93 -7.02 10.41 0.03
C GLY A 93 -5.66 11.10 0.11
N PRO A 94 -5.54 12.21 0.86
CA PRO A 94 -4.26 12.83 1.14
C PRO A 94 -3.29 11.83 1.77
N VAL A 95 -2.04 11.83 1.34
CA VAL A 95 -1.00 11.01 1.95
C VAL A 95 -0.38 11.75 3.13
N SER A 96 -0.17 11.02 4.22
CA SER A 96 0.66 11.44 5.35
C SER A 96 1.95 10.63 5.32
N ILE A 97 3.08 11.29 5.51
CA ILE A 97 4.40 10.64 5.57
C ILE A 97 5.07 11.11 6.84
N MET A 98 5.59 10.16 7.61
CA MET A 98 6.37 10.42 8.82
C MET A 98 7.70 9.68 8.72
N THR A 99 8.74 10.21 9.32
CA THR A 99 9.97 9.46 9.60
C THR A 99 9.72 8.40 10.69
N GLY A 100 10.66 7.47 10.86
CA GLY A 100 10.55 6.41 11.87
C GLY A 100 10.48 6.91 13.33
N ASP A 101 10.94 8.11 13.61
CA ASP A 101 10.82 8.82 14.90
C ASP A 101 9.55 9.70 15.00
N GLY A 102 8.73 9.73 13.94
CA GLY A 102 7.41 10.35 13.94
C GLY A 102 7.38 11.81 13.47
N ALA A 103 8.48 12.37 12.97
CA ALA A 103 8.47 13.72 12.41
C ALA A 103 7.75 13.72 11.04
N PRO A 104 6.86 14.70 10.77
CA PRO A 104 6.17 14.80 9.50
C PRO A 104 7.14 15.16 8.38
N VAL A 105 6.92 14.58 7.21
CA VAL A 105 7.75 14.74 6.01
C VAL A 105 6.89 15.27 4.87
N ASP A 106 7.46 16.17 4.06
CA ASP A 106 6.75 16.72 2.90
C ASP A 106 6.33 15.62 1.90
N GLN A 107 5.17 15.78 1.27
CA GLN A 107 4.59 14.79 0.37
C GLN A 107 5.48 14.50 -0.86
N GLY A 108 6.33 15.45 -1.29
CA GLY A 108 7.31 15.23 -2.36
C GLY A 108 8.35 14.15 -2.04
N ASN A 109 8.49 13.74 -0.78
CA ASN A 109 9.34 12.63 -0.41
C ASN A 109 8.78 11.27 -0.87
N LEU A 110 7.46 11.12 -1.02
CA LEU A 110 6.89 9.88 -1.56
C LEU A 110 7.35 9.62 -2.99
N SER A 111 7.33 10.66 -3.84
CA SER A 111 7.83 10.51 -5.21
C SER A 111 9.30 10.12 -5.26
N ARG A 112 10.11 10.59 -4.31
CA ARG A 112 11.51 10.19 -4.18
C ARG A 112 11.65 8.74 -3.72
N LEU A 113 10.88 8.33 -2.71
CA LEU A 113 10.85 6.93 -2.21
C LEU A 113 10.44 5.95 -3.31
N LEU A 114 9.49 6.34 -4.15
CA LEU A 114 9.03 5.57 -5.30
C LEU A 114 10.00 5.64 -6.50
N GLY A 115 11.10 6.39 -6.42
CA GLY A 115 12.05 6.54 -7.53
C GLY A 115 11.44 7.15 -8.79
N GLY A 116 10.39 7.96 -8.65
CA GLY A 116 9.64 8.51 -9.78
C GLY A 116 8.67 7.53 -10.46
N ALA A 117 8.48 6.32 -9.91
CA ALA A 117 7.50 5.38 -10.44
C ALA A 117 6.08 5.95 -10.36
N SER A 118 5.39 6.02 -11.50
CA SER A 118 3.98 6.34 -11.57
C SER A 118 3.12 5.13 -11.19
N TRP A 119 1.82 5.35 -10.99
CA TRP A 119 0.84 4.27 -10.85
C TRP A 119 0.94 3.23 -11.97
N ASP A 120 0.99 3.69 -13.22
CA ASP A 120 1.04 2.82 -14.40
C ASP A 120 2.34 2.02 -14.46
N VAL A 121 3.47 2.63 -14.11
CA VAL A 121 4.75 1.93 -14.00
C VAL A 121 4.69 0.88 -12.88
N PHE A 122 4.14 1.22 -11.72
CA PHE A 122 4.03 0.27 -10.60
C PHE A 122 3.12 -0.91 -10.94
N LYS A 123 1.97 -0.65 -11.56
CA LYS A 123 0.99 -1.66 -11.95
C LYS A 123 1.52 -2.60 -13.05
N ASN A 124 2.23 -2.06 -14.04
CA ASN A 124 2.62 -2.85 -15.21
C ASN A 124 4.02 -3.47 -15.09
N VAL A 125 4.91 -2.93 -14.24
CA VAL A 125 6.32 -3.37 -14.15
C VAL A 125 6.67 -4.01 -12.81
N PHE A 126 6.16 -3.47 -11.70
CA PHE A 126 6.65 -3.83 -10.36
C PHE A 126 5.71 -4.74 -9.56
N ALA A 127 4.42 -4.74 -9.89
CA ALA A 127 3.47 -5.67 -9.32
C ALA A 127 2.40 -5.97 -10.37
N PHE A 128 2.54 -7.08 -11.10
CA PHE A 128 1.57 -7.54 -12.09
C PHE A 128 0.90 -8.83 -11.61
N SER A 129 -0.41 -8.99 -11.85
CA SER A 129 -1.09 -10.28 -11.74
C SER A 129 -0.82 -11.15 -12.98
N LEU A 130 -1.18 -12.44 -12.92
CA LEU A 130 -1.11 -13.31 -14.09
C LEU A 130 -1.98 -12.79 -15.24
N ASP A 131 -3.13 -12.18 -14.91
CA ASP A 131 -4.04 -11.56 -15.87
C ASP A 131 -3.43 -10.31 -16.52
N GLU A 132 -2.59 -9.56 -15.79
CA GLU A 132 -1.86 -8.39 -16.29
C GLU A 132 -0.66 -8.77 -17.19
N LEU A 133 -0.25 -10.05 -17.19
CA LEU A 133 0.83 -10.62 -18.01
C LEU A 133 0.34 -11.16 -19.37
N GLN A 134 -0.96 -11.36 -19.54
CA GLN A 134 -1.56 -12.00 -20.73
C GLN A 134 -2.18 -11.02 -21.72
N ALA A 135 -2.04 -9.71 -21.49
CA ALA A 135 -2.60 -8.65 -22.33
C ALA A 135 -1.62 -8.13 -23.39
#